data_AF-A0A7J6FTP6-F1
#
_entry.id   AF-A0A7J6FTP6-F1
#
_cell.length_a   1.000
_cell.length_b   1.000
_cell.length_c   1.000
_cell.angle_alpha   90.00
_cell.angle_beta   90.00
_cell.angle_gamma   90.00
#
_symmetry.space_group_name_H-M   'P 1'
#
loop_
_entity.id
_entity.type
_entity.pdbx_description
1 polymer ?
#
loop_
_entity_poly.entity_id
_entity_poly.type
_entity_poly.pdbx_seq_one_letter_code
_entity_poly.pdbx_strand_id
1 'polypeptide(L)'
;MAIATAITQVVIREVWRENLLEEFQLIGKLIHDRYRYISFDTEFPGCVFRPPTIPNRHYKIHPIDQYRLIKQNVDILNLIQLGLTLTDSDGNFPDLGGQTSVVWQFNFCDFDINRHRCALDSIDLLKKQGIDFERNLTHGINSAHFANLMYHYRLVFNRDITWITFHSAYDFGYLVKILTGCFLPHFLPDFLYLVSHFFGQNVYDMKYMMGFFPGLYGGLESLASTLQIVREVGLSHQAGSDSLLTWRTFQKMRLTCFDSDQKELRKYAGVWLEREERPKMFERLDLRRLGSTISLLLRCVIQISLFLCGRVKGLKLCTNLRWLSVTENKLESLKGIEPLTQFTIWDIIADREISVKKIKNTFPNLHVFNAKPMNQRTKNDLDSSVAADKDPETQTCQPQEL
;
A
#
# COMPACT_ATOMS: atom_id res chain seq x y z
N MET A 1 -28.57 -2.79 31.06
CA MET A 1 -28.32 -3.95 30.18
C MET A 1 -26.95 -3.77 29.56
N ALA A 2 -25.98 -4.62 29.89
CA ALA A 2 -24.73 -4.67 29.17
C ALA A 2 -25.02 -5.23 27.78
N ILE A 3 -24.78 -4.44 26.73
CA ILE A 3 -24.77 -4.95 25.37
C ILE A 3 -23.57 -5.90 25.33
N ALA A 4 -23.84 -7.21 25.39
CA ALA A 4 -22.82 -8.21 25.13
C ALA A 4 -22.27 -7.92 23.73
N THR A 5 -21.06 -7.39 23.66
CA THR A 5 -20.33 -7.22 22.40
C THR A 5 -20.27 -8.60 21.76
N ALA A 6 -21.01 -8.79 20.66
CA ALA A 6 -20.99 -10.06 19.94
C ALA A 6 -19.53 -10.38 19.60
N ILE A 7 -19.08 -11.59 19.97
CA ILE A 7 -17.72 -12.04 19.68
C ILE A 7 -17.59 -12.08 18.16
N THR A 8 -16.87 -11.12 17.59
CA THR A 8 -16.59 -11.10 16.16
C THR A 8 -15.49 -12.10 15.87
N GLN A 9 -15.82 -13.21 15.20
CA GLN A 9 -14.83 -14.19 14.77
C GLN A 9 -13.99 -13.60 13.64
N VAL A 10 -12.66 -13.62 13.75
CA VAL A 10 -11.79 -13.19 12.64
C VAL A 10 -11.61 -14.35 11.66
N VAL A 11 -11.76 -14.07 10.36
CA VAL A 11 -11.57 -15.03 9.28
C VAL A 11 -10.55 -14.53 8.28
N ILE A 12 -9.70 -15.44 7.80
CA ILE A 12 -8.76 -15.17 6.71
C ILE A 12 -9.51 -15.40 5.39
N ARG A 13 -9.63 -14.35 4.58
CA ARG A 13 -10.13 -14.44 3.21
C ARG A 13 -8.98 -14.69 2.26
N GLU A 14 -9.00 -15.87 1.64
CA GLU A 14 -8.08 -16.22 0.57
C GLU A 14 -8.44 -15.44 -0.71
N VAL A 15 -7.47 -14.68 -1.20
CA VAL A 15 -7.56 -13.92 -2.45
C VAL A 15 -6.71 -14.63 -3.50
N TRP A 16 -7.37 -15.01 -4.58
CA TRP A 16 -6.84 -15.66 -5.77
C TRP A 16 -7.13 -14.77 -6.98
N ARG A 17 -6.71 -15.20 -8.17
CA ARG A 17 -6.94 -14.44 -9.41
C ARG A 17 -8.42 -14.17 -9.65
N GLU A 18 -9.28 -15.11 -9.29
CA GLU A 18 -10.70 -15.10 -9.64
C GLU A 18 -11.50 -14.06 -8.84
N ASN A 19 -11.17 -13.84 -7.56
CA ASN A 19 -11.84 -12.88 -6.68
C ASN A 19 -11.02 -11.59 -6.41
N LEU A 20 -9.86 -11.44 -7.04
CA LEU A 20 -8.93 -10.34 -6.79
C LEU A 20 -9.60 -8.96 -6.90
N LEU A 21 -10.36 -8.73 -7.96
CA LEU A 21 -10.98 -7.42 -8.23
C LEU A 21 -12.03 -7.09 -7.18
N GLU A 22 -12.85 -8.07 -6.79
CA GLU A 22 -13.94 -7.89 -5.82
C GLU A 22 -13.39 -7.54 -4.43
N GLU A 23 -12.33 -8.23 -4.00
CA GLU A 23 -11.70 -7.96 -2.72
C GLU A 23 -10.99 -6.59 -2.72
N PHE A 24 -10.35 -6.19 -3.83
CA PHE A 24 -9.78 -4.85 -3.94
C PHE A 24 -10.84 -3.74 -3.93
N GLN A 25 -12.01 -3.95 -4.55
CA GLN A 25 -13.14 -3.01 -4.46
C GLN A 25 -13.59 -2.81 -3.01
N LEU A 26 -13.68 -3.91 -2.26
CA LEU A 26 -14.02 -3.85 -0.84
C LEU A 26 -12.95 -3.11 -0.04
N ILE A 27 -11.68 -3.49 -0.19
CA ILE A 27 -10.55 -2.84 0.50
C ILE A 27 -10.52 -1.34 0.20
N GLY A 28 -10.65 -0.94 -1.07
CA GLY A 28 -10.68 0.46 -1.46
C GLY A 28 -11.83 1.24 -0.81
N LYS A 29 -13.03 0.64 -0.72
CA LYS A 29 -14.18 1.24 -0.01
C LYS A 29 -13.87 1.42 1.48
N LEU A 30 -13.26 0.43 2.13
CA LEU A 30 -12.94 0.47 3.56
C LEU A 30 -11.90 1.53 3.90
N ILE A 31 -10.84 1.64 3.08
CA ILE A 31 -9.83 2.69 3.21
C ILE A 31 -10.44 4.08 2.99
N HIS A 32 -11.34 4.21 2.01
CA HIS A 32 -12.03 5.47 1.75
C HIS A 32 -12.89 5.90 2.94
N ASP A 33 -13.62 4.97 3.57
CA ASP A 33 -14.46 5.24 4.73
C ASP A 33 -13.63 5.66 5.95
N ARG A 34 -12.94 4.71 6.60
CA ARG A 34 -12.17 5.01 7.84
C ARG A 34 -11.05 4.02 8.20
N TYR A 35 -10.92 2.90 7.51
CA TYR A 35 -10.01 1.82 7.89
C TYR A 35 -8.63 2.01 7.27
N ARG A 36 -7.87 2.97 7.81
CA ARG A 36 -6.57 3.43 7.25
C ARG A 36 -5.35 2.96 8.02
N TYR A 37 -5.51 2.14 9.06
CA TYR A 37 -4.40 1.46 9.73
C TYR A 37 -4.27 0.07 9.12
N ILE A 38 -3.18 -0.14 8.36
CA ILE A 38 -2.96 -1.36 7.60
C ILE A 38 -1.70 -2.04 8.11
N SER A 39 -1.83 -3.24 8.67
CA SER A 39 -0.66 -4.10 8.86
C SER A 39 -0.52 -5.09 7.71
N PHE A 40 0.73 -5.42 7.40
CA PHE A 40 1.02 -6.42 6.39
C PHE A 40 2.25 -7.24 6.74
N ASP A 41 2.31 -8.42 6.13
CA ASP A 41 3.41 -9.37 6.22
C ASP A 41 3.48 -10.16 4.90
N THR A 42 4.64 -10.75 4.56
CA THR A 42 4.82 -11.46 3.30
C THR A 42 5.53 -12.81 3.46
N GLU A 43 5.13 -13.77 2.61
CA GLU A 43 5.84 -15.04 2.49
C GLU A 43 6.56 -15.14 1.15
N PHE A 44 7.81 -15.58 1.21
CA PHE A 44 8.71 -15.69 0.07
C PHE A 44 9.68 -16.86 0.25
N PRO A 45 10.37 -17.34 -0.80
CA PRO A 45 11.12 -18.60 -0.77
C PRO A 45 12.49 -18.49 -0.07
N GLY A 46 12.56 -17.76 1.04
CA GLY A 46 13.74 -17.57 1.87
C GLY A 46 14.82 -16.71 1.24
N CYS A 47 16.07 -16.97 1.64
CA CYS A 47 17.26 -16.25 1.16
C CYS A 47 18.28 -17.26 0.59
N VAL A 48 18.63 -17.09 -0.68
CA VAL A 48 19.67 -17.88 -1.36
C VAL A 48 21.04 -17.24 -1.24
N PHE A 49 21.10 -15.91 -1.13
CA PHE A 49 22.30 -15.19 -0.70
C PHE A 49 22.21 -14.96 0.80
N ARG A 50 23.29 -15.30 1.51
CA ARG A 50 23.42 -15.13 2.96
C ARG A 50 24.61 -14.23 3.28
N PRO A 51 24.59 -13.51 4.41
CA PRO A 51 25.76 -12.73 4.80
C PRO A 51 26.96 -13.67 5.03
N PRO A 52 28.20 -13.21 4.82
CA PRO A 52 29.38 -14.01 5.10
C PRO A 52 29.38 -14.44 6.57
N THR A 53 29.45 -15.75 6.84
CA THR A 53 29.65 -16.28 8.18
C THR A 53 31.09 -16.01 8.60
N ILE A 54 31.31 -14.99 9.43
CA ILE A 54 32.61 -14.73 10.06
C ILE A 54 32.57 -15.31 11.48
N PRO A 55 33.32 -16.38 11.78
CA PRO A 55 33.40 -16.93 13.14
C PRO A 55 33.85 -15.86 14.15
N ASN A 56 33.26 -15.87 15.34
CA ASN A 56 33.65 -15.05 16.51
C ASN A 56 33.46 -13.53 16.42
N ARG A 57 32.57 -13.02 15.56
CA ARG A 57 32.10 -11.63 15.67
C ARG A 57 30.59 -11.56 15.58
N HIS A 58 29.96 -10.98 16.60
CA HIS A 58 28.63 -10.40 16.49
C HIS A 58 28.72 -9.11 15.65
N TYR A 59 29.12 -9.24 14.39
CA TYR A 59 29.21 -8.09 13.50
C TYR A 59 27.79 -7.69 13.12
N LYS A 60 27.35 -6.53 13.61
CA LYS A 60 26.12 -5.91 13.11
C LYS A 60 26.39 -5.44 11.68
N ILE A 61 25.70 -6.05 10.73
CA ILE A 61 25.82 -5.73 9.30
C ILE A 61 25.48 -4.25 9.10
N HIS A 62 26.31 -3.53 8.34
CA HIS A 62 26.05 -2.13 8.02
C HIS A 62 24.77 -2.01 7.16
N PRO A 63 23.91 -0.98 7.34
CA PRO A 63 22.64 -0.88 6.61
C PRO A 63 22.78 -0.99 5.07
N ILE A 64 23.85 -0.43 4.50
CA ILE A 64 24.16 -0.55 3.07
C ILE A 64 24.44 -2.01 2.66
N ASP A 65 25.15 -2.78 3.48
CA ASP A 65 25.44 -4.19 3.20
C ASP A 65 24.20 -5.06 3.39
N GLN A 66 23.38 -4.74 4.39
CA GLN A 66 22.08 -5.37 4.59
C GLN A 66 21.18 -5.14 3.37
N TYR A 67 21.12 -3.90 2.87
CA TYR A 67 20.37 -3.58 1.66
C TYR A 67 20.89 -4.33 0.42
N ARG A 68 22.22 -4.41 0.24
CA ARG A 68 22.81 -5.18 -0.87
C ARG A 68 22.35 -6.64 -0.84
N LEU A 69 22.29 -7.24 0.35
CA LEU A 69 21.82 -8.62 0.53
C LEU A 69 20.31 -8.76 0.23
N ILE A 70 19.49 -7.84 0.72
CA ILE A 70 18.05 -7.79 0.43
C ILE A 70 17.85 -7.71 -1.08
N LYS A 71 18.51 -6.74 -1.74
CA LYS A 71 18.46 -6.55 -3.19
C LYS A 71 18.83 -7.82 -3.96
N GLN A 72 19.95 -8.45 -3.62
CA GLN A 72 20.41 -9.66 -4.29
C GLN A 72 19.37 -10.79 -4.24
N ASN A 73 18.70 -10.96 -3.10
CA ASN A 73 17.65 -11.97 -2.95
C ASN A 73 16.34 -11.56 -3.65
N VAL A 74 15.81 -10.37 -3.34
CA VAL A 74 14.51 -9.90 -3.87
C VAL A 74 14.52 -9.83 -5.40
N ASP A 75 15.62 -9.42 -6.02
CA ASP A 75 15.69 -9.31 -7.49
C ASP A 75 15.44 -10.67 -8.17
N ILE A 76 15.98 -11.75 -7.61
CA ILE A 76 15.95 -13.09 -8.26
C ILE A 76 14.87 -14.03 -7.72
N LEU A 77 14.25 -13.70 -6.58
CA LEU A 77 13.19 -14.49 -5.94
C LEU A 77 11.83 -13.83 -6.17
N ASN A 78 10.74 -14.59 -6.07
CA ASN A 78 9.39 -14.10 -6.29
C ASN A 78 8.55 -14.27 -5.01
N LEU A 79 7.68 -13.30 -4.76
CA LEU A 79 6.74 -13.31 -3.62
C LEU A 79 5.73 -14.45 -3.78
N ILE A 80 5.35 -15.09 -2.66
CA ILE A 80 4.40 -16.21 -2.64
C ILE A 80 3.07 -15.76 -2.04
N GLN A 81 3.10 -15.05 -0.92
CA GLN A 81 1.91 -14.46 -0.30
C GLN A 81 2.13 -13.05 0.23
N LEU A 82 1.03 -12.30 0.36
CA LEU A 82 0.93 -11.05 1.10
C LEU A 82 -0.31 -11.13 1.99
N GLY A 83 -0.18 -10.76 3.26
CA GLY A 83 -1.31 -10.60 4.16
C GLY A 83 -1.62 -9.14 4.41
N LEU A 84 -2.89 -8.76 4.42
CA LEU A 84 -3.33 -7.42 4.82
C LEU A 84 -4.39 -7.50 5.92
N THR A 85 -4.18 -6.73 6.99
CA THR A 85 -5.18 -6.51 8.03
C THR A 85 -5.49 -5.02 8.12
N LEU A 86 -6.77 -4.66 8.02
CA LEU A 86 -7.25 -3.28 8.03
C LEU A 86 -8.03 -2.98 9.31
N THR A 87 -7.75 -1.84 9.92
CA THR A 87 -8.46 -1.32 11.09
C THR A 87 -8.61 0.20 11.03
N ASP A 88 -9.49 0.75 11.88
CA ASP A 88 -9.55 2.18 12.14
C ASP A 88 -8.47 2.61 13.17
N SER A 89 -8.44 3.89 13.56
CA SER A 89 -7.45 4.42 14.50
C SER A 89 -7.51 3.82 15.90
N ASP A 90 -8.70 3.38 16.31
CA ASP A 90 -8.97 2.78 17.61
C ASP A 90 -8.67 1.28 17.61
N GLY A 91 -8.57 0.70 16.41
CA GLY A 91 -8.23 -0.69 16.16
C GLY A 91 -9.45 -1.60 16.01
N ASN A 92 -10.59 -1.02 15.65
CA ASN A 92 -11.77 -1.78 15.28
C ASN A 92 -11.65 -2.28 13.84
N PHE A 93 -12.14 -3.50 13.61
CA PHE A 93 -12.20 -4.10 12.28
C PHE A 93 -13.38 -3.53 11.46
N PRO A 94 -13.32 -3.65 10.13
CA PRO A 94 -14.46 -3.45 9.23
C PRO A 94 -15.72 -4.19 9.69
N ASP A 95 -16.81 -3.45 9.90
CA ASP A 95 -18.13 -4.06 10.02
C ASP A 95 -18.68 -4.33 8.62
N LEU A 96 -18.70 -5.62 8.26
CA LEU A 96 -19.18 -6.08 6.95
C LEU A 96 -20.64 -6.57 7.00
N GLY A 97 -21.40 -6.18 8.03
CA GLY A 97 -22.82 -6.52 8.19
C GLY A 97 -23.05 -7.93 8.75
N GLY A 98 -22.11 -8.45 9.55
CA GLY A 98 -22.17 -9.79 10.14
C GLY A 98 -21.29 -9.92 11.39
N GLN A 99 -21.25 -11.12 11.98
CA GLN A 99 -20.46 -11.41 13.19
C GLN A 99 -18.99 -11.78 12.89
N THR A 100 -18.49 -11.46 11.70
CA THR A 100 -17.14 -11.86 11.27
C THR A 100 -16.30 -10.66 10.84
N SER A 101 -15.11 -10.56 11.42
CA SER A 101 -14.06 -9.64 10.96
C SER A 101 -13.19 -10.35 9.92
N VAL A 102 -12.68 -9.60 8.95
CA VAL A 102 -11.94 -10.17 7.81
C VAL A 102 -10.51 -9.63 7.78
N VAL A 103 -9.57 -10.53 7.49
CA VAL A 103 -8.21 -10.20 7.04
C VAL A 103 -7.95 -10.88 5.70
N TRP A 104 -7.11 -10.30 4.86
CA TRP A 104 -6.89 -10.77 3.49
C TRP A 104 -5.56 -11.50 3.36
N GLN A 105 -5.55 -12.59 2.60
CA GLN A 105 -4.35 -13.32 2.21
C GLN A 105 -4.30 -13.45 0.69
N PHE A 106 -3.41 -12.70 0.06
CA PHE A 106 -3.19 -12.73 -1.38
C PHE A 106 -2.19 -13.82 -1.73
N ASN A 107 -2.56 -14.69 -2.67
CA ASN A 107 -1.74 -15.81 -3.12
C ASN A 107 -1.23 -15.55 -4.54
N PHE A 108 0.08 -15.50 -4.76
CA PHE A 108 0.69 -15.13 -6.06
C PHE A 108 1.06 -16.35 -6.91
N CYS A 109 1.06 -16.19 -8.24
CA CYS A 109 1.45 -17.23 -9.21
C CYS A 109 2.88 -17.08 -9.76
N ASP A 110 3.60 -16.03 -9.37
CA ASP A 110 4.90 -15.67 -9.93
C ASP A 110 6.03 -16.63 -9.53
N PHE A 111 5.84 -17.42 -8.46
CA PHE A 111 6.81 -18.41 -7.98
C PHE A 111 6.48 -19.83 -8.49
N ASP A 112 7.50 -20.52 -9.00
CA ASP A 112 7.44 -21.89 -9.53
C ASP A 112 8.58 -22.67 -8.91
N ILE A 113 8.24 -23.65 -8.07
CA ILE A 113 9.20 -24.47 -7.33
C ILE A 113 10.15 -25.26 -8.25
N ASN A 114 9.71 -25.61 -9.47
CA ASN A 114 10.47 -26.44 -10.40
C ASN A 114 11.41 -25.61 -11.29
N ARG A 115 11.19 -24.29 -11.36
CA ARG A 115 11.95 -23.39 -12.25
C ARG A 115 12.78 -22.36 -11.50
N HIS A 116 12.26 -21.85 -10.39
CA HIS A 116 12.86 -20.72 -9.69
C HIS A 116 13.80 -21.15 -8.57
N ARG A 117 14.79 -20.30 -8.29
CA ARG A 117 15.68 -20.49 -7.13
C ARG A 117 14.89 -20.29 -5.84
N CYS A 118 15.27 -21.03 -4.81
CA CYS A 118 14.66 -20.95 -3.49
C CYS A 118 15.60 -21.50 -2.42
N ALA A 119 15.36 -21.15 -1.16
CA ALA A 119 15.93 -21.85 -0.02
C ALA A 119 15.04 -23.06 0.32
N LEU A 120 15.59 -24.28 0.20
CA LEU A 120 14.82 -25.52 0.40
C LEU A 120 14.19 -25.59 1.81
N ASP A 121 14.94 -25.21 2.85
CA ASP A 121 14.43 -25.17 4.23
C ASP A 121 13.18 -24.28 4.36
N SER A 122 13.16 -23.14 3.65
CA SER A 122 12.01 -22.22 3.65
C SER A 122 10.83 -22.82 2.89
N ILE A 123 11.07 -23.49 1.77
CA ILE A 123 10.00 -24.19 1.03
C ILE A 123 9.39 -25.31 1.86
N ASP A 124 10.21 -26.12 2.53
CA ASP A 124 9.73 -27.21 3.38
C ASP A 124 8.94 -26.68 4.58
N LEU A 125 9.35 -25.55 5.15
CA LEU A 125 8.58 -24.86 6.19
C LEU A 125 7.22 -24.39 5.64
N LEU A 126 7.19 -23.68 4.52
CA LEU A 126 5.96 -23.17 3.93
C LEU A 126 4.97 -24.28 3.54
N LYS A 127 5.47 -25.41 3.00
CA LYS A 127 4.64 -26.60 2.75
C LYS A 127 3.99 -27.13 4.03
N LYS A 128 4.76 -27.22 5.12
CA LYS A 128 4.24 -27.66 6.43
C LYS A 128 3.17 -26.72 6.99
N GLN A 129 3.25 -25.43 6.65
CA GLN A 129 2.28 -24.41 7.04
C GLN A 129 1.09 -24.28 6.07
N GLY A 130 0.97 -25.21 5.11
CA GLY A 130 -0.21 -25.36 4.27
C GLY A 130 -0.17 -24.58 2.95
N ILE A 131 0.99 -24.07 2.54
CA ILE A 131 1.14 -23.44 1.22
C ILE A 131 1.07 -24.50 0.12
N ASP A 132 0.06 -24.36 -0.75
CA ASP A 132 -0.13 -25.18 -1.94
C ASP A 132 0.47 -24.51 -3.18
N PHE A 133 1.74 -24.83 -3.44
CA PHE A 133 2.50 -24.26 -4.56
C PHE A 133 1.90 -24.56 -5.94
N GLU A 134 1.21 -25.70 -6.12
CA GLU A 134 0.55 -26.02 -7.39
C GLU A 134 -0.69 -25.15 -7.58
N ARG A 135 -1.44 -24.91 -6.50
CA ARG A 135 -2.56 -23.98 -6.52
C ARG A 135 -2.11 -22.53 -6.74
N ASN A 136 -1.00 -22.11 -6.12
CA ASN A 136 -0.35 -20.82 -6.41
C ASN A 136 -0.07 -20.67 -7.90
N LEU A 137 0.54 -21.66 -8.56
CA LEU A 137 0.84 -21.59 -9.99
C LEU A 137 -0.40 -21.50 -10.87
N THR A 138 -1.45 -22.25 -10.54
CA THR A 138 -2.63 -22.40 -11.40
C THR A 138 -3.71 -21.34 -11.19
N HIS A 139 -3.90 -20.88 -9.95
CA HIS A 139 -4.97 -19.95 -9.53
C HIS A 139 -4.44 -18.66 -8.90
N GLY A 140 -3.14 -18.57 -8.66
CA GLY A 140 -2.53 -17.40 -8.03
C GLY A 140 -2.65 -16.13 -8.85
N ILE A 141 -2.52 -15.03 -8.13
CA ILE A 141 -2.57 -13.67 -8.64
C ILE A 141 -1.27 -13.38 -9.39
N ASN A 142 -1.39 -12.80 -10.59
CA ASN A 142 -0.26 -12.19 -11.27
C ASN A 142 0.14 -10.90 -10.55
N SER A 143 1.39 -10.82 -10.08
CA SER A 143 1.86 -9.67 -9.29
C SER A 143 1.73 -8.32 -9.99
N ALA A 144 1.87 -8.25 -11.33
CA ALA A 144 1.67 -7.01 -12.08
C ALA A 144 0.21 -6.56 -12.10
N HIS A 145 -0.75 -7.50 -12.16
CA HIS A 145 -2.17 -7.17 -12.03
C HIS A 145 -2.48 -6.67 -10.60
N PHE A 146 -1.92 -7.31 -9.58
CA PHE A 146 -2.01 -6.82 -8.20
C PHE A 146 -1.47 -5.39 -8.03
N ALA A 147 -0.29 -5.09 -8.60
CA ALA A 147 0.29 -3.75 -8.57
C ALA A 147 -0.68 -2.70 -9.14
N ASN A 148 -1.31 -3.00 -10.29
CA ASN A 148 -2.29 -2.11 -10.90
C ASN A 148 -3.46 -1.77 -9.97
N LEU A 149 -3.95 -2.76 -9.22
CA LEU A 149 -5.05 -2.56 -8.28
C LEU A 149 -4.60 -1.78 -7.04
N MET A 150 -3.37 -1.98 -6.54
CA MET A 150 -2.79 -1.15 -5.48
C MET A 150 -2.77 0.33 -5.85
N TYR A 151 -2.41 0.64 -7.11
CA TYR A 151 -2.48 2.00 -7.65
C TYR A 151 -3.91 2.51 -7.79
N HIS A 152 -4.79 1.72 -8.43
CA HIS A 152 -6.17 2.12 -8.72
C HIS A 152 -6.99 2.40 -7.46
N TYR A 153 -6.87 1.53 -6.44
CA TYR A 153 -7.58 1.67 -5.17
C TYR A 153 -6.85 2.51 -4.12
N ARG A 154 -5.78 3.20 -4.51
CA ARG A 154 -5.04 4.16 -3.66
C ARG A 154 -4.53 3.54 -2.36
N LEU A 155 -4.05 2.30 -2.42
CA LEU A 155 -3.27 1.72 -1.32
C LEU A 155 -1.88 2.34 -1.28
N VAL A 156 -1.31 2.69 -2.44
CA VAL A 156 -0.06 3.46 -2.53
C VAL A 156 -0.34 4.93 -2.90
N PHE A 157 0.63 5.79 -2.62
CA PHE A 157 0.54 7.26 -2.75
C PHE A 157 -0.53 7.91 -1.87
N ASN A 158 -1.02 7.18 -0.87
CA ASN A 158 -2.02 7.64 0.06
C ASN A 158 -1.38 7.94 1.41
N ARG A 159 -1.23 9.23 1.72
CA ARG A 159 -0.57 9.71 2.95
C ARG A 159 -1.43 9.53 4.19
N ASP A 160 -2.71 9.24 4.03
CA ASP A 160 -3.65 9.02 5.14
C ASP A 160 -3.55 7.58 5.67
N ILE A 161 -2.93 6.68 4.92
CA ILE A 161 -2.68 5.31 5.37
C ILE A 161 -1.51 5.30 6.36
N THR A 162 -1.70 4.58 7.46
CA THR A 162 -0.65 4.21 8.40
C THR A 162 -0.31 2.75 8.22
N TRP A 163 0.94 2.44 7.92
CA TRP A 163 1.44 1.07 7.75
C TRP A 163 2.10 0.56 9.02
N ILE A 164 1.80 -0.68 9.38
CA ILE A 164 2.32 -1.36 10.56
C ILE A 164 2.98 -2.65 10.11
N THR A 165 4.23 -2.86 10.50
CA THR A 165 5.00 -3.99 10.00
C THR A 165 5.91 -4.56 11.09
N PHE A 166 6.53 -5.70 10.80
CA PHE A 166 7.52 -6.31 11.67
C PHE A 166 8.74 -6.76 10.85
N HIS A 167 9.89 -6.10 11.03
CA HIS A 167 11.15 -6.46 10.39
C HIS A 167 11.09 -6.47 8.84
N SER A 168 10.53 -5.40 8.30
CA SER A 168 9.86 -5.39 7.01
C SER A 168 10.70 -5.01 5.79
N ALA A 169 12.02 -5.02 5.93
CA ALA A 169 12.92 -4.59 4.86
C ALA A 169 12.80 -5.46 3.60
N TYR A 170 12.59 -6.78 3.77
CA TYR A 170 12.30 -7.69 2.66
C TYR A 170 10.89 -7.49 2.10
N ASP A 171 9.88 -7.31 2.96
CA ASP A 171 8.49 -7.14 2.55
C ASP A 171 8.32 -5.90 1.66
N PHE A 172 8.89 -4.76 2.08
CA PHE A 172 8.95 -3.56 1.25
C PHE A 172 9.79 -3.76 0.00
N GLY A 173 10.87 -4.55 0.07
CA GLY A 173 11.63 -4.96 -1.10
C GLY A 173 10.73 -5.62 -2.15
N TYR A 174 9.96 -6.64 -1.78
CA TYR A 174 9.06 -7.33 -2.70
C TYR A 174 7.96 -6.41 -3.21
N LEU A 175 7.33 -5.60 -2.34
CA LEU A 175 6.30 -4.67 -2.79
C LEU A 175 6.85 -3.61 -3.76
N VAL A 176 8.04 -3.05 -3.51
CA VAL A 176 8.69 -2.12 -4.44
C VAL A 176 9.02 -2.81 -5.77
N LYS A 177 9.55 -4.03 -5.75
CA LYS A 177 9.78 -4.83 -6.97
C LYS A 177 8.49 -5.03 -7.77
N ILE A 178 7.41 -5.41 -7.11
CA ILE A 178 6.09 -5.64 -7.73
C ILE A 178 5.52 -4.33 -8.30
N LEU A 179 5.52 -3.25 -7.51
CA LEU A 179 4.98 -1.94 -7.90
C LEU A 179 5.76 -1.31 -9.06
N THR A 180 7.07 -1.51 -9.12
CA THR A 180 7.94 -0.97 -10.17
C THR A 180 8.07 -1.89 -11.39
N GLY A 181 7.75 -3.18 -11.24
CA GLY A 181 8.00 -4.21 -12.26
C GLY A 181 9.48 -4.38 -12.62
N CYS A 182 10.39 -3.91 -11.77
CA CYS A 182 11.83 -3.85 -12.03
C CYS A 182 12.63 -4.40 -10.84
N PHE A 183 13.92 -4.67 -11.08
CA PHE A 183 14.88 -4.89 -10.00
C PHE A 183 14.97 -3.67 -9.08
N LEU A 184 15.29 -3.92 -7.80
CA LEU A 184 15.40 -2.87 -6.80
C LEU A 184 16.49 -1.83 -7.18
N PRO A 185 16.42 -0.60 -6.68
CA PRO A 185 17.43 0.42 -6.98
C PRO A 185 18.86 -0.01 -6.60
N HIS A 186 19.89 0.51 -7.28
CA HIS A 186 21.26 0.11 -6.96
C HIS A 186 21.70 0.62 -5.58
N PHE A 187 21.30 1.83 -5.20
CA PHE A 187 21.70 2.47 -3.95
C PHE A 187 20.55 2.49 -2.93
N LEU A 188 20.91 2.32 -1.64
CA LEU A 188 19.95 2.33 -0.54
C LEU A 188 19.09 3.62 -0.48
N PRO A 189 19.64 4.84 -0.64
CA PRO A 189 18.82 6.06 -0.63
C PRO A 189 17.73 6.09 -1.70
N ASP A 190 17.98 5.52 -2.89
CA ASP A 190 16.98 5.44 -3.95
C ASP A 190 15.86 4.46 -3.59
N PHE A 191 16.19 3.33 -2.96
CA PHE A 191 15.20 2.38 -2.46
C PHE A 191 14.32 2.99 -1.38
N LEU A 192 14.91 3.65 -0.39
CA LEU A 192 14.17 4.30 0.69
C LEU A 192 13.30 5.44 0.16
N TYR A 193 13.77 6.16 -0.86
CA TYR A 193 12.94 7.13 -1.56
C TYR A 193 11.70 6.47 -2.15
N LEU A 194 11.83 5.33 -2.86
CA LEU A 194 10.68 4.62 -3.42
C LEU A 194 9.73 4.13 -2.34
N VAL A 195 10.24 3.56 -1.25
CA VAL A 195 9.42 3.11 -0.12
C VAL A 195 8.63 4.30 0.46
N SER A 196 9.30 5.41 0.77
CA SER A 196 8.62 6.60 1.28
C SER A 196 7.66 7.23 0.26
N HIS A 197 7.97 7.13 -1.03
CA HIS A 197 7.12 7.67 -2.08
C HIS A 197 5.82 6.87 -2.24
N PHE A 198 5.90 5.54 -2.24
CA PHE A 198 4.73 4.67 -2.35
C PHE A 198 3.91 4.60 -1.06
N PHE A 199 4.56 4.49 0.11
CA PHE A 199 3.90 4.15 1.37
C PHE A 199 3.78 5.33 2.34
N GLY A 200 4.35 6.49 1.99
CA GLY A 200 4.30 7.68 2.83
C GLY A 200 5.31 7.65 3.98
N GLN A 201 4.99 8.39 5.05
CA GLN A 201 5.85 8.51 6.24
C GLN A 201 5.28 7.83 7.48
N ASN A 202 3.99 7.51 7.46
CA ASN A 202 3.29 6.91 8.60
C ASN A 202 3.53 5.39 8.59
N VAL A 203 4.78 4.97 8.75
CA VAL A 203 5.14 3.55 8.81
C VAL A 203 5.86 3.23 10.09
N TYR A 204 5.39 2.18 10.76
CA TYR A 204 5.86 1.75 12.06
C TYR A 204 6.34 0.31 11.97
N ASP A 205 7.65 0.12 12.01
CA ASP A 205 8.26 -1.20 12.10
C ASP A 205 8.49 -1.57 13.57
N MET A 206 7.75 -2.57 14.05
CA MET A 206 7.82 -3.01 15.43
C MET A 206 9.18 -3.56 15.83
N LYS A 207 9.92 -4.19 14.90
CA LYS A 207 11.26 -4.71 15.17
C LYS A 207 12.23 -3.59 15.53
N TYR A 208 12.11 -2.46 14.84
CA TYR A 208 12.84 -1.26 15.17
C TYR A 208 12.38 -0.66 16.50
N MET A 209 11.06 -0.51 16.68
CA MET A 209 10.49 0.12 17.88
C MET A 209 10.82 -0.64 19.16
N MET A 210 10.76 -1.97 19.15
CA MET A 210 11.00 -2.79 20.36
C MET A 210 12.42 -2.63 20.90
N GLY A 211 13.39 -2.23 20.06
CA GLY A 211 14.77 -1.97 20.47
C GLY A 211 14.93 -0.83 21.49
N PHE A 212 13.87 -0.03 21.72
CA PHE A 212 13.85 1.07 22.67
C PHE A 212 13.14 0.73 23.98
N PHE A 213 12.56 -0.46 24.10
CA PHE A 213 11.78 -0.87 25.26
C PHE A 213 12.42 -2.10 25.93
N PRO A 214 12.89 -1.98 27.19
CA PRO A 214 13.45 -3.10 27.91
C PRO A 214 12.47 -4.27 28.01
N GLY A 215 12.96 -5.49 27.79
CA GLY A 215 12.17 -6.71 27.87
C GLY A 215 11.48 -7.15 26.56
N LEU A 216 11.49 -6.32 25.51
CA LEU A 216 10.97 -6.71 24.20
C LEU A 216 12.11 -7.15 23.26
N TYR A 217 12.05 -8.39 22.76
CA TYR A 217 13.05 -8.97 21.86
C TYR A 217 12.50 -10.18 21.10
N GLY A 218 13.30 -10.72 20.16
CA GLY A 218 12.96 -11.93 19.41
C GLY A 218 12.25 -11.67 18.08
N GLY A 219 11.62 -12.72 17.54
CA GLY A 219 10.76 -12.64 16.34
C GLY A 219 9.32 -12.25 16.71
N LEU A 220 8.44 -12.15 15.71
CA LEU A 220 7.05 -11.73 15.91
C LEU A 220 6.33 -12.60 16.96
N GLU A 221 6.47 -13.93 16.85
CA GLU A 221 5.89 -14.89 17.79
C GLU A 221 6.39 -14.71 19.22
N SER A 222 7.70 -14.47 19.40
CA SER A 222 8.30 -14.24 20.71
C SER A 222 7.77 -12.94 21.31
N LEU A 223 7.69 -11.87 20.51
CA LEU A 223 7.18 -10.58 20.95
C LEU A 223 5.68 -10.66 21.32
N ALA A 224 4.88 -11.32 20.49
CA ALA A 224 3.47 -11.57 20.77
C ALA A 224 3.29 -12.34 22.08
N SER A 225 4.07 -13.40 22.28
CA SER A 225 4.07 -14.19 23.52
C SER A 225 4.44 -13.36 24.75
N THR A 226 5.49 -12.54 24.66
CA THR A 226 5.90 -11.61 25.73
C THR A 226 4.79 -10.62 26.08
N LEU A 227 4.03 -10.16 25.08
CA LEU A 227 2.91 -9.25 25.25
C LEU A 227 1.56 -9.96 25.53
N GLN A 228 1.59 -11.27 25.74
CA GLN A 228 0.43 -12.13 26.03
C GLN A 228 -0.65 -12.06 24.93
N ILE A 229 -0.22 -11.92 23.68
CA ILE A 229 -1.07 -11.98 22.49
C ILE A 229 -1.00 -13.39 21.92
N VAL A 230 -2.18 -13.96 21.65
CA VAL A 230 -2.33 -15.29 21.05
C VAL A 230 -2.80 -15.12 19.60
N ARG A 231 -2.29 -15.97 18.71
CA ARG A 231 -2.76 -16.04 17.31
C ARG A 231 -4.23 -16.49 17.27
N GLU A 232 -5.09 -15.63 16.73
CA GLU A 232 -6.54 -15.84 16.72
C GLU A 232 -7.01 -16.79 15.61
N VAL A 233 -6.36 -16.76 14.44
CA VAL A 233 -6.76 -17.50 13.25
C VAL A 233 -5.55 -17.79 12.37
N GLY A 234 -5.54 -18.92 11.66
CA GLY A 234 -4.46 -19.32 10.75
C GLY A 234 -3.23 -19.88 11.47
N LEU A 235 -2.20 -20.20 10.68
CA LEU A 235 -0.94 -20.73 11.16
C LEU A 235 0.18 -19.68 11.12
N SER A 236 1.26 -19.94 11.86
CA SER A 236 2.51 -19.18 11.73
C SER A 236 3.09 -19.38 10.33
N HIS A 237 3.66 -18.34 9.75
CA HIS A 237 4.13 -18.33 8.36
C HIS A 237 3.01 -18.49 7.32
N GLN A 238 1.86 -17.90 7.61
CA GLN A 238 0.81 -17.59 6.65
C GLN A 238 0.59 -16.09 6.69
N ALA A 239 0.84 -15.41 5.57
CA ALA A 239 0.95 -13.96 5.56
C ALA A 239 -0.31 -13.26 6.13
N GLY A 240 -1.51 -13.78 5.84
CA GLY A 240 -2.76 -13.22 6.37
C GLY A 240 -2.83 -13.30 7.90
N SER A 241 -2.45 -14.45 8.45
CA SER A 241 -2.40 -14.69 9.89
C SER A 241 -1.31 -13.84 10.57
N ASP A 242 -0.13 -13.74 9.96
CA ASP A 242 1.00 -12.95 10.48
C ASP A 242 0.73 -11.44 10.41
N SER A 243 0.01 -10.96 9.39
CA SER A 243 -0.45 -9.57 9.34
C SER A 243 -1.39 -9.22 10.50
N LEU A 244 -2.28 -10.14 10.90
CA LEU A 244 -3.17 -9.96 12.04
C LEU A 244 -2.40 -9.97 13.35
N LEU A 245 -1.50 -10.94 13.54
CA LEU A 245 -0.66 -11.01 14.73
C LEU A 245 0.20 -9.74 14.87
N THR A 246 0.71 -9.23 13.74
CA THR A 246 1.43 -7.96 13.64
C THR A 246 0.56 -6.80 14.15
N TRP A 247 -0.69 -6.69 13.70
CA TRP A 247 -1.61 -5.66 14.18
C TRP A 247 -1.88 -5.75 15.69
N ARG A 248 -2.25 -6.95 16.18
CA ARG A 248 -2.60 -7.16 17.60
C ARG A 248 -1.43 -6.85 18.52
N THR A 249 -0.24 -7.31 18.14
CA THR A 249 1.00 -7.06 18.86
C THR A 249 1.31 -5.56 18.90
N PHE A 250 1.17 -4.87 17.76
CA PHE A 250 1.37 -3.42 17.69
C PHE A 250 0.38 -2.66 18.57
N GLN A 251 -0.90 -3.02 18.54
CA GLN A 251 -1.92 -2.38 19.37
C GLN A 251 -1.59 -2.53 20.86
N LYS A 252 -1.19 -3.73 21.29
CA LYS A 252 -0.79 -3.99 22.69
C LYS A 252 0.48 -3.23 23.07
N MET A 253 1.48 -3.21 22.19
CA MET A 253 2.73 -2.45 22.38
C MET A 253 2.46 -0.95 22.46
N ARG A 254 1.62 -0.40 21.59
CA ARG A 254 1.18 1.01 21.60
C ARG A 254 0.54 1.40 22.94
N LEU A 255 -0.33 0.54 23.47
CA LEU A 255 -0.99 0.77 24.76
C LEU A 255 0.00 0.69 25.94
N THR A 256 0.93 -0.27 25.91
CA THR A 256 1.79 -0.59 27.06
C THR A 256 3.04 0.30 27.13
N CYS A 257 3.62 0.64 25.98
CA CYS A 257 4.91 1.31 25.89
C CYS A 257 4.80 2.81 25.65
N PHE A 258 3.64 3.29 25.18
CA PHE A 258 3.44 4.69 24.80
C PHE A 258 2.27 5.34 25.53
N ASP A 259 1.55 4.65 26.41
CA ASP A 259 0.34 5.14 27.08
C ASP A 259 -0.69 5.75 26.09
N SER A 260 -0.73 5.23 24.87
CA SER A 260 -1.51 5.79 23.74
C SER A 260 -1.10 7.20 23.27
N ASP A 261 0.05 7.71 23.68
CA ASP A 261 0.59 9.00 23.24
C ASP A 261 1.04 8.92 21.77
N GLN A 262 0.17 9.45 20.90
CA GLN A 262 0.39 9.52 19.47
C GLN A 262 1.59 10.41 19.10
N LYS A 263 1.95 11.42 19.91
CA LYS A 263 3.10 12.29 19.62
C LYS A 263 4.41 11.54 19.86
N GLU A 264 4.48 10.75 20.93
CA GLU A 264 5.64 9.90 21.20
C GLU A 264 5.78 8.80 20.16
N LEU A 265 4.67 8.15 19.79
CA LEU A 265 4.67 7.13 18.74
C LEU A 265 5.22 7.68 17.41
N ARG A 266 4.80 8.88 16.99
CA ARG A 266 5.27 9.55 15.76
C ARG A 266 6.79 9.77 15.69
N LYS A 267 7.52 9.67 16.81
CA LYS A 267 8.99 9.74 16.80
C LYS A 267 9.61 8.58 16.03
N TYR A 268 8.93 7.43 15.99
CA TYR A 268 9.38 6.18 15.38
C TYR A 268 8.89 5.98 13.95
N ALA A 269 8.05 6.87 13.42
CA ALA A 269 7.50 6.77 12.09
C ALA A 269 8.58 6.95 10.99
N GLY A 270 8.48 6.16 9.92
CA GLY A 270 9.29 6.32 8.71
C GLY A 270 10.73 5.81 8.82
N VAL A 271 10.98 4.86 9.73
CA VAL A 271 12.26 4.15 9.86
C VAL A 271 12.07 2.70 9.45
N TRP A 272 12.81 2.27 8.42
CA TRP A 272 12.57 1.01 7.69
C TRP A 272 13.70 0.00 7.84
N LEU A 273 14.92 0.48 8.13
CA LEU A 273 16.08 -0.33 8.43
C LEU A 273 16.54 -0.02 9.85
N GLU A 274 16.89 -1.07 10.61
CA GLU A 274 17.43 -0.92 11.95
C GLU A 274 18.60 0.08 11.91
N ARG A 275 18.46 1.19 12.66
CA ARG A 275 19.47 2.23 12.89
C ARG A 275 19.74 3.22 11.76
N GLU A 276 18.82 3.41 10.82
CA GLU A 276 18.91 4.60 9.98
C GLU A 276 18.49 5.85 10.78
N GLU A 277 19.36 6.86 10.86
CA GLU A 277 18.93 8.21 11.25
C GLU A 277 17.89 8.66 10.22
N ARG A 278 16.77 9.27 10.67
CA ARG A 278 15.71 9.76 9.77
C ARG A 278 16.35 10.33 8.49
N PRO A 279 16.00 9.84 7.29
CA PRO A 279 16.56 10.41 6.09
C PRO A 279 16.27 11.90 6.12
N LYS A 280 17.33 12.73 6.20
CA LYS A 280 17.19 14.18 6.08
C LYS A 280 16.51 14.40 4.75
N MET A 281 15.23 14.73 4.80
CA MET A 281 14.42 14.93 3.62
C MET A 281 15.17 15.94 2.75
N PHE A 282 15.49 15.57 1.51
CA PHE A 282 15.97 16.54 0.54
C PHE A 282 14.82 17.54 0.35
N GLU A 283 14.89 18.70 1.03
CA GLU A 283 13.89 19.77 0.93
C GLU A 283 13.73 20.32 -0.50
N ARG A 284 14.63 19.95 -1.42
CA ARG A 284 14.47 20.15 -2.86
C ARG A 284 15.06 18.97 -3.63
N LEU A 285 14.26 18.39 -4.54
CA LEU A 285 14.75 17.51 -5.59
C LEU A 285 15.72 18.30 -6.50
N ASP A 286 16.99 17.92 -6.52
CA ASP A 286 17.86 18.26 -7.65
C ASP A 286 17.80 17.13 -8.68
N LEU A 287 16.90 17.30 -9.67
CA LEU A 287 16.70 16.38 -10.79
C LEU A 287 18.00 16.11 -11.59
N ARG A 288 19.07 16.89 -11.37
CA ARG A 288 20.38 16.68 -12.02
C ARG A 288 21.25 15.61 -11.33
N ARG A 289 20.99 15.26 -10.07
CA ARG A 289 21.76 14.23 -9.32
C ARG A 289 21.21 12.81 -9.46
N LEU A 290 20.02 12.65 -10.03
CA LEU A 290 19.26 11.40 -10.09
C LEU A 290 19.41 10.66 -11.43
N GLY A 291 20.52 10.77 -12.15
CA GLY A 291 20.65 10.25 -13.54
C GLY A 291 20.23 8.78 -13.74
N SER A 292 20.54 7.90 -12.79
CA SER A 292 20.10 6.49 -12.80
C SER A 292 18.67 6.29 -12.28
N THR A 293 18.27 7.05 -11.28
CA THR A 293 16.94 6.99 -10.64
C THR A 293 15.86 7.59 -11.52
N ILE A 294 16.19 8.58 -12.37
CA ILE A 294 15.33 9.10 -13.43
C ILE A 294 15.17 8.07 -14.53
N SER A 295 16.19 7.28 -14.90
CA SER A 295 16.00 6.16 -15.83
C SER A 295 15.17 5.04 -15.20
N LEU A 296 15.30 4.78 -13.90
CA LEU A 296 14.46 3.80 -13.21
C LEU A 296 13.03 4.35 -13.08
N LEU A 297 12.81 5.60 -12.68
CA LEU A 297 11.49 6.24 -12.65
C LEU A 297 10.88 6.39 -14.05
N LEU A 298 11.67 6.66 -15.11
CA LEU A 298 11.23 6.68 -16.51
C LEU A 298 10.92 5.27 -17.06
N ARG A 299 11.50 4.21 -16.49
CA ARG A 299 11.22 2.80 -16.86
C ARG A 299 10.13 2.15 -15.98
N CYS A 300 10.10 2.47 -14.70
CA CYS A 300 9.20 1.94 -13.66
C CYS A 300 7.90 2.74 -13.57
N VAL A 301 7.90 4.01 -13.97
CA VAL A 301 6.79 4.94 -13.78
C VAL A 301 6.65 5.80 -15.03
N ILE A 302 6.05 5.22 -16.07
CA ILE A 302 4.89 5.92 -16.63
C ILE A 302 3.65 5.06 -16.45
N GLN A 303 3.53 4.44 -15.28
CA GLN A 303 2.27 4.46 -14.56
C GLN A 303 2.08 5.89 -14.03
N ILE A 304 1.84 6.81 -14.97
CA ILE A 304 1.36 8.15 -14.63
C ILE A 304 0.01 7.89 -13.97
N SER A 305 -0.06 7.96 -12.65
CA SER A 305 -1.21 8.49 -11.94
C SER A 305 -0.86 9.94 -11.71
N LEU A 306 -1.11 10.80 -12.70
CA LEU A 306 -0.84 12.24 -12.58
C LEU A 306 -1.82 12.81 -11.54
N PHE A 307 -1.61 12.64 -10.25
CA PHE A 307 -2.54 13.20 -9.27
C PHE A 307 -2.54 14.75 -9.28
N LEU A 308 -1.61 15.43 -9.98
CA LEU A 308 -1.42 16.89 -9.84
C LEU A 308 -0.90 17.66 -11.07
N CYS A 309 -0.77 17.09 -12.27
CA CYS A 309 -0.22 17.84 -13.41
C CYS A 309 -1.29 18.23 -14.44
N GLY A 310 -1.59 19.53 -14.54
CA GLY A 310 -2.52 20.05 -15.55
C GLY A 310 -2.01 19.98 -17.01
N ARG A 311 -0.75 19.58 -17.25
CA ARG A 311 -0.17 19.45 -18.60
C ARG A 311 0.78 18.25 -18.71
N VAL A 312 0.61 17.45 -19.76
CA VAL A 312 1.47 16.31 -20.09
C VAL A 312 2.60 16.75 -21.05
N LYS A 313 3.64 17.42 -20.56
CA LYS A 313 4.82 17.78 -21.38
C LYS A 313 6.00 16.86 -21.05
N GLY A 314 6.56 16.18 -22.06
CA GLY A 314 7.81 15.42 -21.93
C GLY A 314 7.73 13.92 -22.25
N LEU A 315 6.54 13.35 -22.46
CA LEU A 315 6.35 11.91 -22.71
C LEU A 315 6.86 11.41 -24.06
N LYS A 316 7.19 12.31 -24.99
CA LYS A 316 7.82 11.99 -26.28
C LYS A 316 9.14 11.20 -26.18
N LEU A 317 9.80 11.24 -25.01
CA LEU A 317 11.05 10.50 -24.78
C LEU A 317 10.82 9.05 -24.34
N CYS A 318 9.56 8.66 -24.12
CA CYS A 318 9.20 7.44 -23.41
C CYS A 318 8.64 6.41 -24.39
N THR A 319 9.48 5.96 -25.32
CA THR A 319 9.10 5.12 -26.47
C THR A 319 8.70 3.69 -26.12
N ASN A 320 8.96 3.23 -24.89
CA ASN A 320 8.72 1.86 -24.43
C ASN A 320 7.58 1.73 -23.40
N LEU A 321 6.76 2.77 -23.23
CA LEU A 321 5.59 2.66 -22.36
C LEU A 321 4.63 1.60 -22.88
N ARG A 322 4.08 0.85 -21.93
CA ARG A 322 3.03 -0.13 -22.19
C ARG A 322 1.68 0.30 -21.62
N TRP A 323 1.67 1.18 -20.62
CA TRP A 323 0.49 1.56 -19.82
C TRP A 323 0.50 3.06 -19.49
N LEU A 324 -0.67 3.67 -19.27
CA LEU A 324 -0.88 5.05 -18.80
C LEU A 324 -2.19 5.08 -17.98
N SER A 325 -2.23 5.69 -16.79
CA SER A 325 -3.41 5.69 -15.91
C SER A 325 -3.84 7.11 -15.50
N VAL A 326 -4.65 7.76 -16.32
CA VAL A 326 -5.01 9.16 -16.08
C VAL A 326 -6.24 9.24 -15.18
N THR A 327 -6.06 9.23 -13.85
CA THR A 327 -7.13 9.35 -12.84
C THR A 327 -7.01 10.66 -12.05
N GLU A 328 -8.13 11.28 -11.67
CA GLU A 328 -8.20 12.52 -10.85
C GLU A 328 -7.35 13.69 -11.39
N ASN A 329 -7.31 13.85 -12.71
CA ASN A 329 -6.45 14.79 -13.41
C ASN A 329 -7.20 16.05 -13.86
N LYS A 330 -6.69 17.25 -13.54
CA LYS A 330 -7.14 18.52 -14.18
C LYS A 330 -6.51 18.72 -15.57
N LEU A 331 -6.50 17.68 -16.39
CA LEU A 331 -5.84 17.74 -17.70
C LEU A 331 -6.71 18.46 -18.72
N GLU A 332 -6.22 19.62 -19.18
CA GLU A 332 -6.87 20.43 -20.22
C GLU A 332 -6.53 19.93 -21.64
N SER A 333 -5.44 19.15 -21.80
CA SER A 333 -4.90 18.77 -23.11
C SER A 333 -4.02 17.52 -23.07
N LEU A 334 -4.17 16.67 -24.10
CA LEU A 334 -3.33 15.51 -24.39
C LEU A 334 -2.19 15.80 -25.39
N LYS A 335 -1.94 17.07 -25.73
CA LYS A 335 -0.82 17.43 -26.61
C LYS A 335 0.51 16.97 -26.01
N GLY A 336 1.28 16.13 -26.72
CA GLY A 336 2.58 15.60 -26.31
C GLY A 336 2.66 14.07 -26.17
N ILE A 337 1.54 13.36 -26.30
CA ILE A 337 1.46 11.88 -26.29
C ILE A 337 1.18 11.27 -27.67
N GLU A 338 1.14 12.04 -28.74
CA GLU A 338 0.88 11.57 -30.10
C GLU A 338 1.93 10.56 -30.64
N PRO A 339 3.23 10.64 -30.30
CA PRO A 339 4.25 9.70 -30.81
C PRO A 339 4.16 8.28 -30.22
N LEU A 340 3.26 8.08 -29.25
CA LEU A 340 3.18 6.90 -28.41
C LEU A 340 2.25 5.85 -29.06
N THR A 341 2.78 5.05 -29.98
CA THR A 341 1.98 4.20 -30.89
C THR A 341 1.79 2.74 -30.44
N GLN A 342 2.49 2.27 -29.40
CA GLN A 342 2.50 0.86 -28.95
C GLN A 342 1.67 0.58 -27.68
N PHE A 343 0.66 1.40 -27.36
CA PHE A 343 0.06 1.45 -26.03
C PHE A 343 -1.24 0.67 -25.88
N THR A 344 -1.42 0.06 -24.71
CA THR A 344 -2.73 -0.31 -24.16
C THR A 344 -2.99 0.60 -22.95
N ILE A 345 -3.79 1.66 -23.09
CA ILE A 345 -4.15 2.53 -21.94
C ILE A 345 -5.35 1.90 -21.26
N TRP A 346 -5.23 1.51 -19.99
CA TRP A 346 -6.28 0.76 -19.29
C TRP A 346 -7.35 1.66 -18.68
N ASP A 347 -7.00 2.83 -18.15
CA ASP A 347 -7.98 3.64 -17.39
C ASP A 347 -7.83 5.15 -17.66
N ILE A 348 -8.93 5.76 -18.09
CA ILE A 348 -9.08 7.21 -18.17
C ILE A 348 -10.39 7.55 -17.46
N ILE A 349 -10.28 7.88 -16.19
CA ILE A 349 -11.37 8.55 -15.48
C ILE A 349 -11.27 10.02 -15.90
N ALA A 350 -11.96 10.35 -16.99
CA ALA A 350 -11.95 11.69 -17.58
C ALA A 350 -12.60 12.67 -16.61
N ASP A 351 -11.78 13.41 -15.88
CA ASP A 351 -12.24 14.53 -15.09
C ASP A 351 -12.63 15.68 -16.03
N ARG A 352 -13.94 15.81 -16.23
CA ARG A 352 -14.73 16.96 -16.69
C ARG A 352 -14.42 17.71 -17.99
N GLU A 353 -13.35 17.49 -18.75
CA GLU A 353 -13.14 18.26 -20.01
C GLU A 353 -12.76 17.46 -21.27
N ILE A 354 -12.15 16.28 -21.14
CA ILE A 354 -11.72 15.51 -22.32
C ILE A 354 -12.70 14.37 -22.59
N SER A 355 -13.56 14.54 -23.61
CA SER A 355 -14.48 13.48 -24.04
C SER A 355 -13.71 12.23 -24.49
N VAL A 356 -14.17 11.05 -24.04
CA VAL A 356 -13.70 9.73 -24.50
C VAL A 356 -13.71 9.61 -26.02
N LYS A 357 -14.64 10.31 -26.71
CA LYS A 357 -14.67 10.41 -28.17
C LYS A 357 -13.42 11.09 -28.75
N LYS A 358 -12.98 12.20 -28.16
CA LYS A 358 -11.77 12.93 -28.59
C LYS A 358 -10.51 12.09 -28.40
N ILE A 359 -10.49 11.29 -27.34
CA ILE A 359 -9.40 10.34 -27.05
C ILE A 359 -9.37 9.20 -28.08
N LYS A 360 -10.49 8.51 -28.31
CA LYS A 360 -10.56 7.42 -29.30
C LYS A 360 -10.24 7.89 -30.73
N ASN A 361 -10.63 9.12 -31.07
CA ASN A 361 -10.29 9.71 -32.37
C ASN A 361 -8.79 10.02 -32.50
N THR A 362 -8.12 10.38 -31.41
CA THR A 362 -6.68 10.67 -31.41
C THR A 362 -5.84 9.39 -31.32
N PHE A 363 -6.38 8.35 -30.67
CA PHE A 363 -5.72 7.06 -30.44
C PHE A 363 -6.70 5.91 -30.80
N PRO A 364 -6.74 5.47 -32.07
CA PRO A 364 -7.72 4.48 -32.52
C PRO A 364 -7.47 3.07 -31.98
N ASN A 365 -6.22 2.72 -31.63
CA ASN A 365 -5.85 1.42 -31.05
C ASN A 365 -6.05 1.36 -29.51
N LEU A 366 -6.72 2.35 -28.94
CA LEU A 366 -6.87 2.52 -27.50
C LEU A 366 -8.04 1.71 -26.94
N HIS A 367 -7.75 0.78 -26.03
CA HIS A 367 -8.77 0.06 -25.28
C HIS A 367 -9.23 0.84 -24.04
N VAL A 368 -10.24 1.70 -24.18
CA VAL A 368 -10.81 2.44 -23.03
C VAL A 368 -11.68 1.51 -22.17
N PHE A 369 -11.30 1.26 -20.91
CA PHE A 369 -12.16 0.63 -19.93
C PHE A 369 -12.82 1.69 -19.01
N ASN A 370 -14.10 1.50 -18.71
CA ASN A 370 -14.87 2.23 -17.69
C ASN A 370 -14.91 3.78 -17.79
N ALA A 371 -15.44 4.31 -18.89
CA ALA A 371 -15.74 5.73 -19.01
C ALA A 371 -17.05 6.10 -18.28
N LYS A 372 -16.98 6.53 -17.02
CA LYS A 372 -18.14 7.14 -16.33
C LYS A 372 -18.07 8.67 -16.38
N PRO A 373 -19.10 9.36 -16.87
CA PRO A 373 -19.27 10.78 -16.56
C PRO A 373 -19.55 10.89 -15.06
N MET A 374 -18.81 11.73 -14.33
CA MET A 374 -19.27 12.16 -13.02
C MET A 374 -20.61 12.87 -13.23
N ASN A 375 -21.68 12.36 -12.59
CA ASN A 375 -23.01 12.97 -12.63
C ASN A 375 -22.90 14.48 -12.48
N GLN A 376 -23.57 15.21 -13.39
CA GLN A 376 -23.79 16.63 -13.22
C GLN A 376 -24.36 16.80 -11.82
N ARG A 377 -23.66 17.53 -10.94
CA ARG A 377 -24.36 18.26 -9.89
C ARG A 377 -25.38 19.10 -10.66
N THR A 378 -26.64 18.68 -10.64
CA THR A 378 -27.74 19.47 -11.16
C THR A 378 -27.62 20.84 -10.53
N LYS A 379 -27.48 21.83 -11.39
CA LYS A 379 -27.28 23.24 -11.07
C LYS A 379 -28.57 23.88 -10.48
N ASN A 380 -29.42 23.08 -9.84
CA ASN A 380 -30.74 23.46 -9.35
C ASN A 380 -30.86 23.51 -7.82
N ASP A 381 -29.80 23.19 -7.06
CA ASP A 381 -29.81 23.31 -5.59
C ASP A 381 -28.92 24.46 -5.07
N LEU A 382 -28.64 25.47 -5.89
CA LEU A 382 -27.89 26.68 -5.51
C LEU A 382 -28.61 28.00 -5.85
N ASP A 383 -29.86 27.95 -6.32
CA ASP A 383 -30.70 29.13 -6.59
C ASP A 383 -32.00 29.17 -5.74
N SER A 384 -32.03 28.47 -4.60
CA SER A 384 -33.13 28.56 -3.62
C SER A 384 -32.73 29.07 -2.23
N SER A 385 -31.52 29.65 -2.07
CA SER A 385 -31.06 30.22 -0.79
C SER A 385 -30.67 31.69 -0.83
N VAL A 386 -31.08 32.45 -1.86
CA VAL A 386 -30.91 33.92 -1.89
C VAL A 386 -32.21 34.61 -2.32
N ALA A 387 -33.26 34.50 -1.50
CA ALA A 387 -34.39 35.44 -1.49
C ALA A 387 -35.25 35.23 -0.24
N ALA A 388 -34.88 35.87 0.88
CA ALA A 388 -35.78 36.44 1.90
C ALA A 388 -34.98 36.69 3.19
N ASP A 389 -34.31 37.83 3.26
CA ASP A 389 -34.13 38.55 4.52
C ASP A 389 -33.78 40.00 4.19
N LYS A 390 -34.83 40.84 4.18
CA LYS A 390 -34.73 42.28 4.38
C LYS A 390 -35.91 42.69 5.25
N ASP A 391 -35.55 43.19 6.43
CA ASP A 391 -36.40 43.75 7.47
C ASP A 391 -37.42 44.77 6.94
N PRO A 392 -38.60 44.87 7.58
CA PRO A 392 -39.35 46.11 7.67
C PRO A 392 -39.10 46.79 9.02
N GLU A 393 -38.32 47.87 9.03
CA GLU A 393 -38.24 48.79 10.16
C GLU A 393 -39.46 49.73 10.22
N THR A 394 -40.12 49.72 11.39
CA THR A 394 -40.75 50.82 12.13
C THR A 394 -41.78 51.76 11.46
N GLN A 395 -42.99 51.76 12.06
CA GLN A 395 -43.84 52.90 12.51
C GLN A 395 -45.28 52.36 12.63
N THR A 396 -46.09 52.50 13.68
CA THR A 396 -46.20 53.42 14.84
C THR A 396 -47.33 52.89 15.76
N CYS A 397 -47.28 53.19 17.08
CA CYS A 397 -48.37 53.48 18.05
C CYS A 397 -49.72 52.71 17.99
N GLN A 398 -50.40 52.27 19.04
CA GLN A 398 -50.35 52.39 20.51
C GLN A 398 -51.45 51.42 21.08
N PRO A 399 -51.69 51.32 22.41
CA PRO A 399 -52.19 50.13 23.11
C PRO A 399 -53.71 50.09 23.29
N GLN A 400 -54.28 48.96 23.72
CA GLN A 400 -55.22 48.87 24.86
C GLN A 400 -55.78 47.46 25.07
N GLU A 401 -55.82 47.06 26.35
CA GLU A 401 -56.89 46.33 27.09
C GLU A 401 -57.38 44.99 26.50
N LEU A 402 -57.47 43.89 27.25
CA LEU A 402 -57.86 43.67 28.65
C LEU A 402 -57.38 42.28 29.10
#